data_AF-R5QS48-F1
#
_entry.id   AF-R5QS48-F1
#
_cell.length_a   1.000
_cell.length_b   1.000
_cell.length_c   1.000
_cell.angle_alpha   90.00
_cell.angle_beta   90.00
_cell.angle_gamma   90.00
#
_symmetry.space_group_name_H-M   'P 1'
#
loop_
_entity.id
_entity.type
_entity.pdbx_description
1 polymer ?
#
loop_
_entity_poly.entity_id
_entity_poly.type
_entity_poly.pdbx_seq_one_letter_code
_entity_poly.pdbx_strand_id
1 'polypeptide(L)'
;MKKKVVIFMSILSIFAGLTGCGKSKEPVESNKESEVVSESAVQESEQTEEATEAAPEVEHRTGDAIVGVSDKDISDLDPVFWKSVVNDATGKWRYATISDDVNISDYALSYYKEYFKSDDEVHAIINFANKTTTRINCGGDRLLISVLDYVDGEEHDAKKMFGGTPLESYCVYLDNGDIEKTE
;
A
#
# COMPACT_ATOMS: atom_id res chain seq x y z
N MET A 1 -20.34 -18.28 -41.55
CA MET A 1 -20.61 -16.84 -41.77
C MET A 1 -19.29 -16.09 -41.72
N LYS A 2 -18.91 -15.43 -42.82
CA LYS A 2 -17.63 -14.71 -42.97
C LYS A 2 -17.76 -13.32 -42.36
N LYS A 3 -16.98 -12.98 -41.34
CA LYS A 3 -16.80 -11.59 -40.88
C LYS A 3 -15.31 -11.30 -40.70
N LYS A 4 -14.96 -10.10 -41.14
CA LYS A 4 -13.69 -9.75 -41.78
C LYS A 4 -12.63 -9.38 -40.75
N VAL A 5 -11.41 -9.81 -41.02
CA VAL A 5 -10.17 -9.31 -40.43
C VAL A 5 -9.99 -7.84 -40.83
N VAL A 6 -9.65 -6.98 -39.88
CA VAL A 6 -9.15 -5.62 -40.15
C VAL A 6 -7.81 -5.50 -39.45
N ILE A 7 -6.75 -5.60 -40.25
CA ILE A 7 -5.36 -5.28 -39.89
C ILE A 7 -5.15 -3.81 -40.26
N PHE A 8 -4.78 -2.98 -39.29
CA PHE A 8 -4.21 -1.66 -39.56
C PHE A 8 -2.70 -1.76 -39.35
N MET A 9 -1.97 -1.57 -40.45
CA MET A 9 -0.52 -1.58 -40.53
C MET A 9 -0.03 -0.20 -41.00
N SER A 10 1.05 0.29 -40.39
CA SER A 10 1.90 1.43 -40.82
C SER A 10 1.29 2.82 -40.62
N ILE A 11 1.98 3.80 -40.02
CA ILE A 11 3.06 4.57 -40.68
C ILE A 11 4.20 4.93 -39.72
N LEU A 12 5.39 4.55 -40.16
CA LEU A 12 6.73 4.98 -39.78
C LEU A 12 6.93 6.47 -40.11
N SER A 13 7.44 7.27 -39.18
CA SER A 13 7.99 8.61 -39.49
C SER A 13 9.23 8.87 -38.64
N ILE A 14 10.37 8.59 -39.26
CA ILE A 14 11.72 8.94 -38.85
C ILE A 14 11.89 10.45 -39.07
N PHE A 15 12.27 11.20 -38.05
CA PHE A 15 12.92 12.50 -38.22
C PHE A 15 14.30 12.41 -37.58
N ALA A 16 15.33 12.54 -38.42
CA ALA A 16 16.74 12.57 -38.06
C ALA A 16 17.37 13.90 -38.47
N GLY A 17 18.20 14.45 -37.57
CA GLY A 17 19.23 15.47 -37.82
C GLY A 17 18.75 16.92 -37.85
N LEU A 18 19.52 17.94 -37.47
CA LEU A 18 20.91 18.07 -36.98
C LEU A 18 21.03 19.58 -36.63
N THR A 19 21.60 20.04 -35.51
CA THR A 19 22.94 20.66 -35.43
C THR A 19 23.09 21.37 -34.08
N GLY A 20 24.28 21.34 -33.49
CA GLY A 20 24.67 22.20 -32.37
C GLY A 20 25.87 21.71 -31.57
N CYS A 21 27.08 21.92 -32.07
CA CYS A 21 28.37 21.65 -31.42
C CYS A 21 28.55 22.36 -30.06
N GLY A 22 29.23 21.70 -29.11
CA GLY A 22 29.60 22.36 -27.85
C GLY A 22 30.53 21.58 -26.91
N LYS A 23 31.73 21.25 -27.39
CA LYS A 23 33.02 21.14 -26.66
C LYS A 23 33.18 20.17 -25.47
N SER A 24 34.18 19.33 -25.64
CA SER A 24 34.79 18.34 -24.76
C SER A 24 35.37 18.86 -23.44
N LYS A 25 35.35 18.00 -22.39
CA LYS A 25 36.52 17.45 -21.66
C LYS A 25 36.10 16.71 -20.37
N GLU A 26 36.37 15.41 -20.33
CA GLU A 26 36.82 14.63 -19.15
C GLU A 26 38.16 13.97 -19.56
N PRO A 27 38.99 13.33 -18.70
CA PRO A 27 38.81 12.98 -17.28
C PRO A 27 40.03 13.32 -16.39
N VAL A 28 39.93 13.17 -15.06
CA VAL A 28 41.09 12.88 -14.19
C VAL A 28 40.67 11.91 -13.08
N GLU A 29 41.38 10.80 -13.05
CA GLU A 29 41.36 9.69 -12.09
C GLU A 29 42.52 9.86 -11.08
N SER A 30 42.50 9.08 -9.98
CA SER A 30 43.61 8.75 -9.03
C SER A 30 43.56 9.50 -7.68
N ASN A 31 43.80 8.92 -6.48
CA ASN A 31 43.95 7.56 -5.93
C ASN A 31 44.27 7.72 -4.41
N LYS A 32 44.02 6.66 -3.61
CA LYS A 32 44.65 6.26 -2.32
C LYS A 32 44.45 7.05 -1.00
N GLU A 33 43.66 6.42 -0.11
CA GLU A 33 44.06 5.75 1.16
C GLU A 33 45.11 6.41 2.09
N SER A 34 44.70 6.72 3.33
CA SER A 34 45.37 6.26 4.57
C SER A 34 44.57 6.67 5.83
N GLU A 35 44.41 5.73 6.76
CA GLU A 35 44.04 5.90 8.17
C GLU A 35 44.88 6.98 8.88
N VAL A 36 44.31 7.61 9.93
CA VAL A 36 44.81 7.53 11.33
C VAL A 36 43.67 7.93 12.29
N VAL A 37 43.53 7.08 13.31
CA VAL A 37 42.70 7.10 14.51
C VAL A 37 42.81 8.41 15.31
N SER A 38 41.68 8.91 15.83
CA SER A 38 41.69 9.63 17.11
C SER A 38 40.39 9.39 17.88
N GLU A 39 40.60 9.08 19.15
CA GLU A 39 39.73 8.51 20.15
C GLU A 39 39.14 9.62 21.05
N SER A 40 38.07 9.27 21.77
CA SER A 40 37.39 10.01 22.86
C SER A 40 36.24 10.93 22.47
N ALA A 41 35.02 10.50 22.76
CA ALA A 41 34.39 10.78 24.05
C ALA A 41 32.94 10.26 24.03
N VAL A 42 32.66 9.30 24.90
CA VAL A 42 31.32 8.77 25.17
C VAL A 42 30.49 9.89 25.81
N GLN A 43 29.45 10.36 25.12
CA GLN A 43 28.33 11.06 25.76
C GLN A 43 27.15 10.10 25.79
N GLU A 44 26.97 9.51 26.96
CA GLU A 44 25.79 8.79 27.40
C GLU A 44 24.63 9.79 27.42
N SER A 45 23.85 9.82 26.34
CA SER A 45 22.57 10.51 26.29
C SER A 45 21.56 9.66 27.04
N GLU A 46 21.14 10.16 28.20
CA GLU A 46 20.03 9.63 28.99
C GLU A 46 18.81 9.41 28.08
N GLN A 47 18.52 8.14 27.85
CA GLN A 47 17.29 7.69 27.20
C GLN A 47 16.15 8.02 28.17
N THR A 48 15.48 9.14 27.92
CA THR A 48 14.20 9.44 28.54
C THR A 48 13.21 8.41 27.99
N GLU A 49 12.89 7.40 28.80
CA GLU A 49 11.71 6.57 28.60
C GLU A 49 10.49 7.50 28.67
N GLU A 50 10.00 7.90 27.50
CA GLU A 50 8.68 8.48 27.35
C GLU A 50 7.69 7.39 27.75
N ALA A 51 7.27 7.43 29.02
CA ALA A 51 6.15 6.65 29.49
C ALA A 51 4.92 7.11 28.71
N THR A 52 4.56 6.37 27.67
CA THR A 52 3.31 6.52 26.94
C THR A 52 2.20 6.31 27.96
N GLU A 53 1.62 7.40 28.45
CA GLU A 53 0.39 7.38 29.24
C GLU A 53 -0.67 6.69 28.36
N ALA A 54 -0.99 5.44 28.69
CA ALA A 54 -1.98 4.66 27.95
C ALA A 54 -3.31 5.43 28.03
N ALA A 55 -3.75 5.95 26.88
CA ALA A 55 -5.08 6.50 26.75
C ALA A 55 -6.11 5.47 27.24
N PRO A 56 -7.22 5.89 27.87
CA PRO A 56 -8.24 4.96 28.33
C PRO A 56 -8.72 4.11 27.16
N GLU A 57 -8.66 2.80 27.33
CA GLU A 57 -9.14 1.82 26.36
C GLU A 57 -10.66 2.00 26.19
N VAL A 58 -11.11 2.17 24.95
CA VAL A 58 -12.53 2.34 24.64
C VAL A 58 -13.19 0.96 24.65
N GLU A 59 -14.22 0.80 25.49
CA GLU A 59 -14.98 -0.45 25.61
C GLU A 59 -15.46 -1.00 24.25
N HIS A 60 -15.39 -2.31 24.08
CA HIS A 60 -15.85 -3.00 22.86
C HIS A 60 -17.38 -2.97 22.72
N ARG A 61 -17.84 -2.80 21.48
CA ARG A 61 -19.25 -2.84 21.12
C ARG A 61 -19.79 -4.26 21.25
N THR A 62 -21.09 -4.35 21.51
CA THR A 62 -21.80 -5.63 21.62
C THR A 62 -22.92 -5.71 20.59
N GLY A 63 -23.17 -6.89 20.03
CA GLY A 63 -24.28 -7.16 19.14
C GLY A 63 -23.92 -8.25 18.14
N ASP A 64 -24.94 -8.88 17.53
CA ASP A 64 -24.73 -10.03 16.64
C ASP A 64 -23.95 -9.69 15.35
N ALA A 65 -23.91 -8.41 14.98
CA ALA A 65 -23.14 -7.91 13.84
C ALA A 65 -21.66 -7.64 14.18
N ILE A 66 -21.28 -7.57 15.46
CA ILE A 66 -19.89 -7.43 15.89
C ILE A 66 -19.25 -8.82 15.83
N VAL A 67 -18.36 -9.01 14.87
CA VAL A 67 -17.80 -10.32 14.50
C VAL A 67 -16.35 -10.52 14.93
N GLY A 68 -15.69 -9.48 15.44
CA GLY A 68 -14.31 -9.54 15.88
C GLY A 68 -13.73 -8.18 16.22
N VAL A 69 -12.41 -8.13 16.37
CA VAL A 69 -11.62 -6.92 16.63
C VAL A 69 -10.40 -6.95 15.71
N SER A 70 -10.05 -5.82 15.12
CA SER A 70 -8.82 -5.64 14.33
C SER A 70 -7.66 -5.28 15.25
N ASP A 71 -7.15 -6.28 15.96
CA ASP A 71 -6.11 -6.15 16.97
C ASP A 71 -4.75 -6.74 16.54
N LYS A 72 -4.66 -7.31 15.34
CA LYS A 72 -3.42 -7.90 14.83
C LYS A 72 -2.52 -6.86 14.18
N ASP A 73 -1.21 -7.09 14.25
CA ASP A 73 -0.22 -6.17 13.71
C ASP A 73 0.13 -6.51 12.25
N ILE A 74 -0.03 -5.54 11.35
CA ILE A 74 0.23 -5.71 9.92
C ILE A 74 1.70 -6.06 9.64
N SER A 75 2.63 -5.65 10.51
CA SER A 75 4.04 -5.99 10.35
C SER A 75 4.30 -7.50 10.40
N ASP A 76 3.43 -8.27 11.05
CA ASP A 76 3.55 -9.73 11.14
C ASP A 76 3.41 -10.42 9.77
N LEU A 77 2.88 -9.71 8.77
CA LEU A 77 2.64 -10.24 7.41
C LEU A 77 3.69 -9.79 6.39
N ASP A 78 4.68 -8.98 6.80
CA ASP A 78 5.73 -8.43 5.92
C ASP A 78 5.20 -7.93 4.55
N PRO A 79 4.16 -7.07 4.51
CA PRO A 79 3.51 -6.70 3.26
C PRO A 79 4.45 -5.93 2.34
N VAL A 80 4.44 -6.27 1.05
CA VAL A 80 5.09 -5.43 0.03
C VAL A 80 4.14 -4.28 -0.28
N PHE A 81 4.58 -3.03 -0.07
CA PHE A 81 3.74 -1.84 -0.22
C PHE A 81 4.16 -0.98 -1.41
N TRP A 82 3.17 -0.50 -2.17
CA TRP A 82 3.35 0.41 -3.30
C TRP A 82 2.62 1.73 -3.10
N LYS A 83 3.37 2.81 -3.25
CA LYS A 83 2.93 4.19 -3.03
C LYS A 83 2.09 4.78 -4.17
N SER A 84 1.91 4.05 -5.26
CA SER A 84 1.20 4.56 -6.44
C SER A 84 0.68 3.41 -7.30
N VAL A 85 -0.47 3.63 -7.93
CA VAL A 85 -1.07 2.72 -8.92
C VAL A 85 -1.07 3.39 -10.29
N VAL A 86 -0.80 2.64 -11.36
CA VAL A 86 -0.86 3.19 -12.73
C VAL A 86 -2.30 3.61 -13.04
N ASN A 87 -2.45 4.68 -13.83
CA ASN A 87 -3.74 5.26 -14.24
C ASN A 87 -4.62 5.82 -13.10
N ASP A 88 -4.09 5.95 -11.88
CA ASP A 88 -4.76 6.71 -10.83
C ASP A 88 -4.75 8.21 -11.16
N ALA A 89 -5.93 8.76 -11.48
CA ALA A 89 -6.10 10.18 -11.78
C ALA A 89 -6.12 11.07 -10.52
N THR A 90 -6.29 10.49 -9.34
CA THR A 90 -6.42 11.21 -8.06
C THR A 90 -5.10 11.33 -7.31
N GLY A 91 -4.16 10.40 -7.54
CA GLY A 91 -2.90 10.29 -6.80
C GLY A 91 -3.05 9.69 -5.39
N LYS A 92 -4.23 9.15 -5.06
CA LYS A 92 -4.61 8.67 -3.72
C LYS A 92 -4.70 7.15 -3.61
N TRP A 93 -4.37 6.42 -4.68
CA TRP A 93 -4.46 4.96 -4.68
C TRP A 93 -3.14 4.33 -4.29
N ARG A 94 -3.22 3.33 -3.42
CA ARG A 94 -2.11 2.53 -2.91
C ARG A 94 -2.49 1.07 -2.97
N TYR A 95 -1.49 0.19 -2.97
CA TYR A 95 -1.76 -1.22 -2.74
C TYR A 95 -0.63 -1.90 -1.98
N ALA A 96 -0.97 -3.02 -1.34
CA ALA A 96 -0.02 -3.95 -0.76
C ALA A 96 -0.31 -5.36 -1.24
N THR A 97 0.69 -6.24 -1.15
CA THR A 97 0.52 -7.67 -1.41
C THR A 97 1.06 -8.48 -0.24
N ILE A 98 0.36 -9.56 0.07
CA ILE A 98 0.76 -10.57 1.06
C ILE A 98 0.54 -11.99 0.49
N SER A 99 1.04 -13.00 1.19
CA SER A 99 0.88 -14.42 0.78
C SER A 99 0.53 -15.35 1.94
N ASP A 100 -0.11 -14.80 2.96
CA ASP A 100 -0.48 -15.47 4.20
C ASP A 100 -1.95 -15.87 4.19
N ASP A 101 -2.26 -17.06 4.68
CA ASP A 101 -3.64 -17.54 4.84
C ASP A 101 -4.28 -16.91 6.09
N VAL A 102 -4.70 -15.66 5.95
CA VAL A 102 -5.25 -14.83 7.04
C VAL A 102 -6.45 -14.00 6.57
N ASN A 103 -7.30 -13.61 7.53
CA ASN A 103 -8.33 -12.61 7.31
C ASN A 103 -7.73 -11.20 7.48
N ILE A 104 -7.72 -10.42 6.39
CA ILE A 104 -7.17 -9.06 6.38
C ILE A 104 -7.92 -8.11 7.31
N SER A 105 -9.21 -8.35 7.56
CA SER A 105 -10.01 -7.49 8.46
C SER A 105 -9.45 -7.44 9.87
N ASP A 106 -8.76 -8.49 10.33
CA ASP A 106 -8.11 -8.53 11.65
C ASP A 106 -6.90 -7.57 11.74
N TYR A 107 -6.32 -7.18 10.60
CA TYR A 107 -5.13 -6.33 10.50
C TYR A 107 -5.43 -4.91 9.99
N ALA A 108 -6.68 -4.63 9.61
CA ALA A 108 -7.07 -3.41 8.92
C ALA A 108 -6.73 -2.13 9.71
N LEU A 109 -6.90 -2.13 11.03
CA LEU A 109 -6.60 -0.98 11.87
C LEU A 109 -5.09 -0.69 11.94
N SER A 110 -4.26 -1.73 12.14
CA SER A 110 -2.79 -1.57 12.10
C SER A 110 -2.33 -1.12 10.71
N TYR A 111 -2.85 -1.74 9.64
CA TYR A 111 -2.57 -1.34 8.26
C TYR A 111 -2.88 0.13 7.99
N TYR A 112 -4.04 0.61 8.44
CA TYR A 112 -4.44 2.01 8.28
C TYR A 112 -3.43 2.94 8.97
N LYS A 113 -3.10 2.67 10.24
CA LYS A 113 -2.16 3.49 11.02
C LYS A 113 -0.78 3.56 10.38
N GLU A 114 -0.30 2.45 9.80
CA GLU A 114 1.03 2.36 9.21
C GLU A 114 1.11 3.00 7.81
N TYR A 115 0.17 2.64 6.93
CA TYR A 115 0.31 2.90 5.49
C TYR A 115 -0.48 4.10 4.97
N PHE A 116 -1.61 4.45 5.59
CA PHE A 116 -2.36 5.63 5.14
C PHE A 116 -1.56 6.91 5.46
N LYS A 117 -1.65 7.88 4.55
CA LYS A 117 -1.13 9.24 4.71
C LYS A 117 -2.26 10.26 4.80
N SER A 118 -3.45 9.90 4.34
CA SER A 118 -4.67 10.68 4.52
C SER A 118 -5.92 9.81 4.41
N ASP A 119 -7.01 10.22 5.05
CA ASP A 119 -8.29 9.48 5.09
C ASP A 119 -8.98 9.35 3.73
N ASP A 120 -8.59 10.16 2.76
CA ASP A 120 -9.13 10.12 1.41
C ASP A 120 -8.35 9.19 0.46
N GLU A 121 -7.39 8.41 0.98
CA GLU A 121 -6.72 7.36 0.23
C GLU A 121 -7.59 6.12 0.05
N VAL A 122 -7.34 5.40 -1.06
CA VAL A 122 -7.96 4.12 -1.38
C VAL A 122 -6.86 3.07 -1.42
N HIS A 123 -6.94 2.07 -0.56
CA HIS A 123 -5.94 1.01 -0.47
C HIS A 123 -6.52 -0.32 -0.92
N ALA A 124 -5.72 -1.08 -1.67
CA ALA A 124 -5.95 -2.49 -1.93
C ALA A 124 -4.93 -3.35 -1.17
N ILE A 125 -5.36 -4.49 -0.63
CA ILE A 125 -4.49 -5.54 -0.12
C ILE A 125 -4.78 -6.81 -0.90
N ILE A 126 -3.81 -7.23 -1.71
CA ILE A 126 -3.89 -8.45 -2.52
C ILE A 126 -3.36 -9.60 -1.67
N ASN A 127 -4.23 -10.57 -1.37
CA ASN A 127 -3.83 -11.79 -0.68
C ASN A 127 -3.75 -12.94 -1.70
N PHE A 128 -2.52 -13.34 -2.04
CA PHE A 128 -2.30 -14.40 -3.01
C PHE A 128 -2.57 -15.81 -2.48
N ALA A 129 -2.54 -16.03 -1.15
CA ALA A 129 -2.93 -17.31 -0.56
C ALA A 129 -4.44 -17.51 -0.68
N ASN A 130 -5.21 -16.48 -0.30
CA ASN A 130 -6.67 -16.56 -0.23
C ASN A 130 -7.35 -16.21 -1.55
N LYS A 131 -6.59 -15.74 -2.55
CA LYS A 131 -7.08 -15.29 -3.85
C LYS A 131 -8.14 -14.19 -3.70
N THR A 132 -7.86 -13.22 -2.83
CA THR A 132 -8.75 -12.08 -2.58
C THR A 132 -8.05 -10.75 -2.79
N THR A 133 -8.86 -9.73 -3.10
CA THR A 133 -8.49 -8.31 -3.04
C THR A 133 -9.34 -7.65 -1.98
N THR A 134 -8.70 -7.09 -0.95
CA THR A 134 -9.39 -6.32 0.09
C THR A 134 -9.24 -4.83 -0.21
N ARG A 135 -10.36 -4.14 -0.37
CA ARG A 135 -10.43 -2.67 -0.48
C ARG A 135 -10.60 -2.06 0.90
N ILE A 136 -9.82 -1.03 1.22
CA ILE A 136 -9.90 -0.25 2.45
C ILE A 136 -10.02 1.24 2.09
N ASN A 137 -11.01 1.90 2.66
CA ASN A 137 -11.17 3.36 2.61
C ASN A 137 -11.51 3.86 4.02
N CYS A 138 -11.08 5.07 4.39
CA CYS A 138 -11.56 5.69 5.62
C CYS A 138 -12.88 6.43 5.36
N GLY A 139 -13.81 6.31 6.31
CA GLY A 139 -15.14 6.92 6.28
C GLY A 139 -15.50 7.46 7.66
N GLY A 140 -14.97 8.63 8.01
CA GLY A 140 -15.22 9.26 9.30
C GLY A 140 -14.47 8.54 10.43
N ASP A 141 -15.20 7.93 11.35
CA ASP A 141 -14.68 7.21 12.52
C ASP A 141 -14.42 5.71 12.25
N ARG A 142 -14.50 5.29 10.98
CA ARG A 142 -14.46 3.88 10.57
C ARG A 142 -13.65 3.66 9.30
N LEU A 143 -13.11 2.46 9.15
CA LEU A 143 -12.65 1.93 7.87
C LEU A 143 -13.78 1.14 7.22
N LEU A 144 -14.00 1.39 5.94
CA LEU A 144 -14.93 0.66 5.08
C LEU A 144 -14.15 -0.40 4.31
N ILE A 145 -14.43 -1.66 4.63
CA ILE A 145 -13.73 -2.82 4.09
C ILE A 145 -14.64 -3.56 3.12
N SER A 146 -14.13 -3.89 1.94
CA SER A 146 -14.78 -4.81 1.01
C SER A 146 -13.79 -5.89 0.58
N VAL A 147 -14.15 -7.15 0.75
CA VAL A 147 -13.36 -8.29 0.28
C VAL A 147 -13.95 -8.79 -1.03
N LEU A 148 -13.12 -8.92 -2.06
CA LEU A 148 -13.51 -9.37 -3.39
C LEU A 148 -12.63 -10.54 -3.83
N ASP A 149 -13.10 -11.33 -4.79
CA ASP A 149 -12.23 -12.25 -5.54
C ASP A 149 -11.04 -11.48 -6.15
N TYR A 150 -9.85 -12.08 -6.13
CA TYR A 150 -8.71 -11.55 -6.86
C TYR A 150 -8.87 -11.81 -8.37
N VAL A 151 -8.60 -10.77 -9.17
CA VAL A 151 -8.51 -10.85 -10.62
C VAL A 151 -7.09 -10.52 -11.05
N ASP A 152 -6.51 -11.41 -11.85
CA ASP A 152 -5.08 -11.37 -12.16
C ASP A 152 -4.63 -10.06 -12.83
N GLY A 153 -3.70 -9.35 -12.19
CA GLY A 153 -3.05 -8.15 -12.70
C GLY A 153 -3.88 -6.86 -12.63
N GLU A 154 -5.06 -6.86 -12.01
CA GLU A 154 -5.85 -5.64 -11.82
C GLU A 154 -5.22 -4.65 -10.84
N GLU A 155 -4.43 -5.14 -9.88
CA GLU A 155 -3.77 -4.35 -8.83
C GLU A 155 -2.78 -3.32 -9.40
N HIS A 156 -2.37 -3.50 -10.66
CA HIS A 156 -1.45 -2.59 -11.33
C HIS A 156 -2.15 -1.40 -12.01
N ASP A 157 -3.48 -1.38 -12.11
CA ASP A 157 -4.23 -0.38 -12.87
C ASP A 157 -5.49 0.08 -12.11
N ALA A 158 -5.49 1.33 -11.64
CA ALA A 158 -6.57 1.88 -10.82
C ALA A 158 -7.93 1.92 -11.55
N LYS A 159 -7.93 1.84 -12.89
CA LYS A 159 -9.18 1.77 -13.68
C LYS A 159 -9.77 0.36 -13.74
N LYS A 160 -9.03 -0.65 -13.31
CA LYS A 160 -9.42 -2.06 -13.35
C LYS A 160 -9.58 -2.66 -11.96
N MET A 161 -8.74 -2.23 -11.02
CA MET A 161 -8.74 -2.68 -9.63
C MET A 161 -10.16 -2.74 -9.04
N PHE A 162 -10.41 -3.80 -8.27
CA PHE A 162 -11.70 -4.14 -7.67
C PHE A 162 -12.77 -4.64 -8.67
N GLY A 163 -12.37 -5.28 -9.77
CA GLY A 163 -13.27 -5.91 -10.73
C GLY A 163 -13.80 -7.29 -10.33
N GLY A 164 -13.28 -7.88 -9.25
CA GLY A 164 -13.69 -9.19 -8.74
C GLY A 164 -15.11 -9.25 -8.15
N THR A 165 -15.61 -10.46 -7.90
CA THR A 165 -16.92 -10.66 -7.24
C THR A 165 -16.83 -10.20 -5.78
N PRO A 166 -17.77 -9.40 -5.27
CA PRO A 166 -17.85 -9.11 -3.84
C PRO A 166 -18.12 -10.37 -3.03
N LEU A 167 -17.38 -10.56 -1.94
CA LEU A 167 -17.50 -11.70 -1.03
C LEU A 167 -18.09 -11.26 0.31
N GLU A 168 -17.47 -10.26 0.94
CA GLU A 168 -17.84 -9.78 2.27
C GLU A 168 -17.58 -8.27 2.41
N SER A 169 -18.32 -7.60 3.29
CA SER A 169 -18.08 -6.20 3.64
C SER A 169 -18.13 -6.02 5.17
N TYR A 170 -17.30 -5.10 5.66
CA TYR A 170 -17.20 -4.77 7.08
C TYR A 170 -17.00 -3.28 7.30
N CYS A 171 -17.35 -2.82 8.49
CA CYS A 171 -16.81 -1.61 9.09
C CYS A 171 -15.82 -2.01 10.19
N VAL A 172 -14.65 -1.35 10.22
CA VAL A 172 -13.72 -1.44 11.36
C VAL A 172 -13.69 -0.09 12.06
N TYR A 173 -14.01 -0.06 13.35
CA TYR A 173 -14.05 1.18 14.11
C TYR A 173 -12.64 1.65 14.49
N LEU A 174 -12.34 2.93 14.29
CA LEU A 174 -10.99 3.47 14.52
C LEU A 174 -10.65 3.63 16.01
N ASP A 175 -11.66 3.72 16.87
CA ASP A 175 -11.50 3.96 18.31
C ASP A 175 -11.03 2.73 19.08
N ASN A 176 -11.49 1.53 18.71
CA ASN A 176 -11.19 0.28 19.42
C ASN A 176 -10.96 -0.94 18.50
N GLY A 177 -11.08 -0.77 17.18
CA GLY A 177 -10.87 -1.86 16.22
C GLY A 177 -12.03 -2.82 16.05
N ASP A 178 -13.20 -2.60 16.67
CA ASP A 178 -14.36 -3.49 16.48
C ASP A 178 -14.66 -3.72 15.00
N ILE A 179 -14.88 -4.97 14.63
CA ILE A 179 -15.25 -5.38 13.28
C ILE A 179 -16.75 -5.65 13.26
N GLU A 180 -17.49 -4.82 12.54
CA GLU A 180 -18.92 -4.98 12.30
C GLU A 180 -19.16 -5.46 10.87
N LYS A 181 -19.88 -6.56 10.69
CA LYS A 181 -20.26 -7.05 9.37
C LYS A 181 -21.33 -6.14 8.75
N THR A 182 -21.13 -5.75 7.50
CA THR A 182 -22.09 -4.94 6.73
C THR A 182 -22.63 -5.75 5.54
N GLU A 183 -23.90 -5.57 5.21
CA GLU A 183 -24.59 -6.30 4.11
C GLU A 183 -23.95 -6.10 2.74
#